data_AF-A0A3S2TZU0-F1
#
_entry.id   AF-A0A3S2TZU0-F1
#
_cell.length_a   1.000
_cell.length_b   1.000
_cell.length_c   1.000
_cell.angle_alpha   90.00
_cell.angle_beta   90.00
_cell.angle_gamma   90.00
#
_symmetry.space_group_name_H-M   'P 1'
#
loop_
_entity.id
_entity.type
_entity.pdbx_description
1 polymer ?
#
loop_
_entity_poly.entity_id
_entity_poly.type
_entity_poly.pdbx_seq_one_letter_code
_entity_poly.pdbx_strand_id
1 'polypeptide(L)'
;MAEKVTLPLDVYKAFENLKAAWTSMISEDEFNTILLNINSIGKTVGDAEILRRYSQKNSTKYIKAIANGYIASEESDLVIQVHDRLQKWLDKSYECDESEDRMEFAKELTGYIKEQLATQ
;
A
#
# COMPACT_ATOMS: atom_id res chain seq x y z
N MET A 1 22.14 -12.02 1.93
CA MET A 1 21.07 -11.15 2.46
C MET A 1 19.76 -11.81 2.11
N ALA A 2 18.83 -11.92 3.07
CA ALA A 2 17.52 -12.48 2.78
C ALA A 2 16.71 -11.51 1.90
N GLU A 3 15.90 -12.05 0.98
CA GLU A 3 15.08 -11.24 0.09
C GLU A 3 13.98 -10.51 0.87
N LYS A 4 13.82 -9.20 0.60
CA LYS A 4 12.78 -8.38 1.22
C LYS A 4 11.40 -8.82 0.74
N VAL A 5 10.40 -8.71 1.61
CA VAL A 5 9.03 -9.12 1.28
C VAL A 5 8.25 -7.96 0.65
N THR A 6 7.68 -8.17 -0.52
CA THR A 6 6.73 -7.23 -1.13
C THR A 6 5.39 -7.29 -0.39
N LEU A 7 4.96 -6.15 0.14
CA LEU A 7 3.71 -5.99 0.90
C LEU A 7 2.71 -5.12 0.14
N PRO A 8 1.40 -5.40 0.27
CA PRO A 8 0.35 -4.46 -0.12
C PRO A 8 0.59 -3.08 0.49
N LEU A 9 0.22 -2.02 -0.22
CA LEU A 9 0.53 -0.64 0.17
C LEU A 9 -0.06 -0.26 1.54
N ASP A 10 -1.27 -0.71 1.85
CA ASP A 10 -1.94 -0.50 3.12
C ASP A 10 -1.18 -1.18 4.28
N VAL A 11 -0.71 -2.41 4.07
CA VAL A 11 0.09 -3.18 5.05
C VAL A 11 1.46 -2.54 5.23
N TYR A 12 2.10 -2.10 4.15
CA TYR A 12 3.36 -1.36 4.20
C TYR A 12 3.21 -0.08 5.03
N LYS A 13 2.20 0.74 4.73
CA LYS A 13 1.90 1.97 5.47
C LYS A 13 1.63 1.68 6.95
N ALA A 14 0.89 0.63 7.25
CA ALA A 14 0.59 0.24 8.63
C ALA A 14 1.87 -0.11 9.42
N PHE A 15 2.83 -0.81 8.81
CA PHE A 15 4.13 -1.05 9.41
C PHE A 15 4.91 0.25 9.66
N GLU A 16 5.01 1.11 8.66
CA GLU A 16 5.78 2.37 8.76
C GLU A 16 5.17 3.34 9.78
N ASN A 17 3.85 3.48 9.80
CA ASN A 17 3.14 4.34 10.75
C ASN A 17 3.34 3.86 12.19
N LEU A 18 3.17 2.56 12.45
CA LEU A 18 3.39 1.99 13.78
C LEU A 18 4.85 2.11 14.19
N LYS A 19 5.78 1.85 13.28
CA LYS A 19 7.21 2.03 13.54
C LYS A 19 7.48 3.47 13.96
N ALA A 20 7.08 4.45 13.15
CA ALA A 20 7.27 5.87 13.45
C ALA A 20 6.65 6.30 14.80
N ALA A 21 5.43 5.84 15.09
CA ALA A 21 4.74 6.20 16.31
C ALA A 21 5.39 5.57 17.56
N TRP A 22 5.96 4.36 17.46
CA TRP A 22 6.40 3.58 18.61
C TRP A 22 7.92 3.62 18.82
N THR A 23 8.74 3.81 17.79
CA THR A 23 10.21 3.85 17.93
C THR A 23 10.71 5.05 18.75
N SER A 24 9.86 6.05 19.01
CA SER A 24 10.18 7.13 19.95
C SER A 24 9.91 6.74 21.41
N MET A 25 9.13 5.70 21.67
CA MET A 25 8.66 5.28 22.98
C MET A 25 9.26 3.94 23.45
N ILE A 26 9.63 3.06 22.52
CA ILE A 26 10.15 1.72 22.80
C ILE A 26 11.34 1.37 21.91
N SER A 27 12.15 0.42 22.36
CA SER A 27 13.26 -0.12 21.57
C SER A 27 12.78 -0.94 20.37
N GLU A 28 13.67 -1.15 19.41
CA GLU A 28 13.40 -1.97 18.23
C GLU A 28 13.06 -3.43 18.61
N ASP A 29 13.71 -3.99 19.62
CA ASP A 29 13.45 -5.36 20.10
C ASP A 29 12.07 -5.50 20.75
N GLU A 30 11.66 -4.50 21.54
CA GLU A 30 10.31 -4.44 22.11
C GLU A 30 9.26 -4.32 21.00
N PHE A 31 9.52 -3.46 20.01
CA PHE A 31 8.62 -3.29 18.87
C PHE A 31 8.49 -4.59 18.06
N ASN A 32 9.59 -5.28 17.80
CA ASN A 32 9.58 -6.58 17.13
C ASN A 32 8.82 -7.63 17.93
N THR A 33 8.97 -7.65 19.25
CA THR A 33 8.21 -8.55 20.15
C THR A 33 6.71 -8.31 20.04
N ILE A 34 6.29 -7.04 19.96
CA ILE A 34 4.88 -6.67 19.79
C ILE A 34 4.35 -7.15 18.44
N LEU A 35 5.08 -6.92 17.35
CA LEU A 35 4.69 -7.37 16.01
C LEU A 35 4.59 -8.90 15.93
N LEU A 36 5.54 -9.64 16.52
CA LEU A 36 5.50 -11.10 16.58
C LEU A 36 4.27 -11.63 17.35
N ASN A 37 3.77 -10.85 18.30
CA ASN A 37 2.61 -11.19 19.13
C ASN A 37 1.35 -10.37 18.77
N ILE A 38 1.26 -9.83 17.54
CA ILE A 38 0.16 -8.93 17.13
C ILE A 38 -1.24 -9.53 17.32
N ASN A 39 -1.35 -10.87 17.26
CA ASN A 39 -2.62 -11.59 17.48
C ASN A 39 -3.02 -11.70 18.96
N SER A 40 -2.07 -11.52 19.87
CA SER A 40 -2.27 -11.55 21.32
C SER A 40 -2.54 -10.16 21.89
N ILE A 41 -2.28 -9.11 21.13
CA ILE A 41 -2.72 -7.75 21.46
C ILE A 41 -4.25 -7.75 21.38
N GLY A 42 -4.92 -7.20 22.40
CA GLY A 42 -6.38 -7.27 22.58
C GLY A 42 -7.20 -6.62 21.44
N LYS A 43 -8.09 -5.69 21.78
CA LYS A 43 -8.80 -4.94 20.72
C LYS A 43 -7.82 -3.97 20.06
N THR A 44 -7.35 -4.35 18.87
CA THR A 44 -6.58 -3.50 17.97
C THR A 44 -7.51 -2.67 17.08
N VAL A 45 -7.13 -1.43 16.81
CA VAL A 45 -7.79 -0.51 15.87
C VAL A 45 -6.72 0.14 14.98
N GLY A 46 -7.13 0.71 13.84
CA GLY A 46 -6.21 1.37 12.90
C GLY A 46 -5.15 0.42 12.32
N ASP A 47 -3.92 0.90 12.22
CA ASP A 47 -2.80 0.19 11.59
C ASP A 47 -2.50 -1.17 12.25
N ALA A 48 -2.64 -1.28 13.57
CA ALA A 48 -2.45 -2.55 14.29
C ALA A 48 -3.47 -3.61 13.88
N GLU A 49 -4.71 -3.19 13.56
CA GLU A 49 -5.74 -4.10 13.06
C GLU A 49 -5.45 -4.58 11.64
N ILE A 50 -4.90 -3.70 10.78
CA ILE A 50 -4.47 -4.05 9.42
C ILE A 50 -3.38 -5.14 9.50
N LEU A 51 -2.34 -4.91 10.30
CA LEU A 51 -1.26 -5.89 10.50
C LEU A 51 -1.77 -7.19 11.11
N ARG A 52 -2.70 -7.13 12.08
CA ARG A 52 -3.31 -8.32 12.68
C ARG A 52 -4.04 -9.15 11.63
N ARG A 53 -4.94 -8.54 10.86
CA ARG A 53 -5.69 -9.21 9.78
C ARG A 53 -4.76 -9.78 8.72
N TYR A 54 -3.73 -9.04 8.33
CA TYR A 54 -2.75 -9.52 7.38
C TYR A 54 -1.96 -10.72 7.94
N SER A 55 -1.55 -10.68 9.21
CA SER A 55 -0.83 -11.79 9.86
C SER A 55 -1.66 -13.08 9.93
N GLN A 56 -2.99 -12.97 10.04
CA GLN A 56 -3.90 -14.12 10.07
C GLN A 56 -4.08 -14.75 8.68
N LYS A 57 -4.13 -13.93 7.63
CA LYS A 57 -4.30 -14.41 6.24
C LYS A 57 -2.98 -14.83 5.58
N ASN A 58 -1.87 -14.22 5.99
CA ASN A 58 -0.57 -14.32 5.32
C ASN A 58 0.57 -14.54 6.33
N SER A 59 0.39 -15.42 7.32
CA SER A 59 1.28 -15.56 8.48
C SER A 59 2.76 -15.73 8.12
N THR A 60 3.08 -16.62 7.17
CA THR A 60 4.46 -16.83 6.73
C THR A 60 5.07 -15.59 6.08
N LYS A 61 4.30 -14.88 5.23
CA LYS A 61 4.76 -13.63 4.60
C LYS A 61 4.96 -12.53 5.64
N TYR A 62 4.03 -12.41 6.60
CA TYR A 62 4.11 -11.44 7.69
C TYR A 62 5.37 -11.65 8.55
N ILE A 63 5.64 -12.87 8.99
CA ILE A 63 6.86 -13.18 9.78
C ILE A 63 8.13 -12.93 8.96
N LYS A 64 8.14 -13.31 7.68
CA LYS A 64 9.27 -12.98 6.79
C LYS A 64 9.46 -11.49 6.62
N ALA A 65 8.39 -10.69 6.58
CA ALA A 65 8.48 -9.23 6.47
C ALA A 65 9.13 -8.62 7.71
N ILE A 66 8.80 -9.13 8.90
CA ILE A 66 9.47 -8.71 10.16
C ILE A 66 10.95 -9.11 10.14
N ALA A 67 11.28 -10.34 9.75
CA ALA A 67 12.64 -10.87 9.83
C ALA A 67 13.59 -10.34 8.74
N ASN A 68 13.12 -10.22 7.50
CA ASN A 68 13.94 -9.88 6.33
C ASN A 68 13.79 -8.41 5.91
N GLY A 69 12.84 -7.70 6.51
CA GLY A 69 12.37 -6.41 6.02
C GLY A 69 11.41 -6.54 4.84
N TYR A 70 10.85 -5.40 4.45
CA TYR A 70 9.78 -5.32 3.46
C TYR A 70 9.94 -4.12 2.52
N ILE A 71 9.21 -4.18 1.41
CA ILE A 71 9.04 -3.09 0.44
C ILE A 71 7.56 -2.96 0.08
N ALA A 72 7.13 -1.77 -0.33
CA ALA A 72 5.79 -1.59 -0.88
C ALA A 72 5.69 -2.27 -2.24
N SER A 73 4.54 -2.90 -2.50
CA SER A 73 4.11 -3.31 -3.83
C SER A 73 4.12 -2.09 -4.75
N GLU A 74 4.81 -2.18 -5.89
CA GLU A 74 4.71 -1.19 -6.97
C GLU A 74 3.30 -1.18 -7.57
N GLU A 75 2.64 -2.34 -7.56
CA GLU A 75 1.24 -2.52 -7.91
C GLU A 75 0.36 -2.17 -6.71
N SER A 76 0.15 -0.86 -6.48
CA SER A 76 -0.99 -0.43 -5.68
C SER A 76 -2.27 -0.55 -6.53
N ASP A 77 -3.43 -0.71 -5.88
CA ASP A 77 -4.72 -0.69 -6.59
C ASP A 77 -4.87 0.56 -7.47
N LEU A 78 -4.27 1.68 -7.07
CA LEU A 78 -4.23 2.91 -7.85
C LEU A 78 -3.40 2.75 -9.13
N VAL A 79 -2.23 2.11 -9.05
CA VAL A 79 -1.36 1.87 -10.21
C VAL A 79 -2.05 0.95 -11.22
N ILE A 80 -2.71 -0.12 -10.74
CA ILE A 80 -3.50 -1.03 -11.60
C ILE A 80 -4.65 -0.26 -12.27
N GLN A 81 -5.39 0.55 -11.51
CA GLN A 81 -6.50 1.34 -12.07
C GLN A 81 -6.03 2.41 -13.06
N VAL A 82 -4.89 3.05 -12.82
CA VAL A 82 -4.28 4.00 -13.76
C VAL A 82 -3.83 3.29 -15.02
N HIS A 83 -3.20 2.12 -14.89
CA HIS A 83 -2.80 1.27 -16.01
C HIS A 83 -4.02 0.90 -16.87
N ASP A 84 -5.12 0.45 -16.26
CA ASP A 84 -6.33 0.06 -16.99
C ASP A 84 -6.99 1.25 -17.72
N ARG A 85 -6.98 2.44 -17.11
CA ARG A 85 -7.48 3.66 -17.77
C ARG A 85 -6.59 4.07 -18.95
N LEU A 86 -5.28 3.99 -18.78
CA LEU A 86 -4.33 4.27 -19.84
C LEU A 86 -4.51 3.30 -21.01
N GLN A 87 -4.63 2.00 -20.72
CA GLN A 87 -4.83 0.98 -21.75
C GLN A 87 -6.14 1.21 -22.52
N LYS A 88 -7.25 1.48 -21.81
CA LYS A 88 -8.53 1.82 -22.44
C LYS A 88 -8.46 3.04 -23.34
N TRP A 89 -7.68 4.06 -22.95
CA TRP A 89 -7.48 5.25 -23.77
C TRP A 89 -6.64 4.95 -25.01
N LEU A 90 -5.56 4.16 -24.87
CA LEU A 90 -4.71 3.74 -25.98
C LEU A 90 -5.47 2.87 -27.01
N ASP A 91 -6.42 2.07 -26.55
CA ASP A 91 -7.25 1.21 -27.41
C ASP A 91 -8.39 1.99 -28.10
N LYS A 92 -8.66 3.24 -27.68
CA LYS A 92 -9.69 4.09 -28.27
C LYS A 92 -9.14 4.79 -29.52
N SER A 93 -9.93 4.82 -30.60
CA SER A 93 -9.62 5.68 -31.75
C SER A 93 -9.83 7.15 -31.38
N TYR A 94 -8.99 8.04 -31.88
CA TYR A 94 -9.18 9.48 -31.69
C TYR A 94 -10.53 9.91 -32.28
N GLU A 95 -11.33 10.60 -31.48
CA GLU A 95 -12.67 11.09 -31.85
C GLU A 95 -12.58 12.53 -32.38
N CYS A 96 -11.62 13.32 -31.88
CA CYS A 96 -11.33 14.69 -32.30
C CYS A 96 -9.86 14.83 -32.76
N ASP A 97 -9.31 16.04 -32.68
CA ASP A 97 -7.87 16.23 -32.87
C ASP A 97 -7.07 15.48 -31.79
N GLU A 98 -5.99 14.83 -32.20
CA GLU A 98 -5.14 14.02 -31.32
C GLU A 98 -4.64 14.81 -30.10
N SER A 99 -4.38 16.11 -30.25
CA SER A 99 -3.95 16.97 -29.14
C SER A 99 -5.08 17.25 -28.16
N GLU A 100 -6.32 17.37 -28.62
CA GLU A 100 -7.47 17.62 -27.76
C GLU A 100 -7.82 16.37 -26.95
N ASP A 101 -7.88 15.20 -27.59
CA ASP A 101 -8.17 13.91 -26.94
C ASP A 101 -7.12 13.56 -25.87
N ARG A 102 -5.84 13.88 -26.12
CA ARG A 102 -4.76 13.74 -25.13
C ARG A 102 -4.96 14.66 -23.93
N MET A 103 -5.37 15.90 -24.18
CA MET A 103 -5.60 16.88 -23.11
C MET A 103 -6.82 16.50 -22.26
N GLU A 104 -7.88 15.97 -22.89
CA GLU A 104 -9.05 15.49 -22.16
C GLU A 104 -8.72 14.29 -21.27
N PHE A 105 -7.98 13.31 -21.78
CA PHE A 105 -7.51 12.19 -20.96
C PHE A 105 -6.63 12.66 -19.80
N ALA A 106 -5.72 13.59 -20.03
CA ALA A 106 -4.88 14.15 -18.97
C ALA A 106 -5.74 14.81 -17.86
N LYS A 107 -6.81 15.53 -18.23
CA LYS A 107 -7.76 16.11 -17.26
C LYS A 107 -8.50 15.03 -16.47
N GLU A 108 -9.00 14.00 -17.15
CA GLU A 108 -9.71 12.89 -16.51
C GLU A 108 -8.81 12.13 -15.53
N LEU A 109 -7.62 11.73 -15.98
CA LEU A 109 -6.65 11.01 -15.15
C LEU A 109 -6.24 11.83 -13.92
N THR A 110 -5.97 13.12 -14.12
CA THR A 110 -5.62 14.03 -13.02
C THR A 110 -6.78 14.20 -12.04
N GLY A 111 -8.02 14.30 -12.53
CA GLY A 111 -9.22 14.36 -11.69
C GLY A 111 -9.38 13.11 -10.82
N TYR A 112 -9.27 11.94 -11.46
CA TYR A 112 -9.33 10.65 -10.77
C TYR A 112 -8.24 10.53 -9.69
N ILE A 113 -6.99 10.88 -9.99
CA ILE A 113 -5.90 10.83 -9.00
C ILE A 113 -6.17 11.78 -7.83
N LYS A 114 -6.68 12.99 -8.09
CA LYS A 114 -7.03 13.96 -7.03
C LYS A 114 -8.12 13.42 -6.10
N GLU A 115 -9.16 12.79 -6.64
CA GLU A 115 -10.21 12.16 -5.84
C GLU A 115 -9.63 11.04 -4.95
N GLN A 116 -8.80 10.17 -5.52
CA GLN A 116 -8.17 9.08 -4.76
C GLN A 116 -7.24 9.60 -3.65
N LEU A 117 -6.59 10.75 -3.85
CA LEU A 117 -5.76 11.41 -2.83
C LEU A 117 -6.60 12.12 -1.77
N ALA A 118 -7.77 12.67 -2.11
CA ALA A 118 -8.65 13.36 -1.17
C ALA A 118 -9.45 12.41 -0.26
N THR A 119 -9.53 11.12 -0.64
CA THR A 119 -10.28 10.09 0.09
C THR A 119 -9.38 9.22 0.99
N GLN A 120 -8.07 9.51 1.04
CA GLN A 120 -7.10 8.92 1.98
C GLN A 120 -6.99 9.76 3.26
#